data_AF-A0A485KFC6-F1
#
_entry.id   AF-A0A485KFC6-F1
#
_cell.length_a   1.000
_cell.length_b   1.000
_cell.length_c   1.000
_cell.angle_alpha   90.00
_cell.angle_beta   90.00
_cell.angle_gamma   90.00
#
_symmetry.space_group_name_H-M   'P 1'
#
loop_
_entity.id
_entity.type
_entity.pdbx_description
1 polymer ?
#
loop_
_entity_poly.entity_id
_entity_poly.type
_entity_poly.pdbx_seq_one_letter_code
_entity_poly.pdbx_strand_id
1 'polypeptide(L)'
;MLDAHAPVVLYQLNILDPTQVEFAFFAWSMLVDWTFGTREVVSFTGDAGSMTVLTEYLPPLHQPVNDSENQVHFSLYLRSTVFYVTYAMIALAALVLLYSIVCRGFIEVLNLFFLERVGATVWVGRSLLFVRSITAVGLLSTSLLELHTTGFISSFVVPSPPVYKTLLAANEVTWIVAIANDLAMLFTHKYTAAYADANSCAVWLVTVVLSLTVPVQHSLDYRPRCSVAQMDFQVVCHAGTLTIGFASRFLTLVAVVVCTNLSCYVATRIRFKGSPPPDVPFTSIFLYGGAKYLFEKRHWVHDGVYYMDRMSAVLNGVLTLKWHGALYGFDVKSWRMFHIDLPQNEVVDGVGRAVPHMMQHAMPMFAFGNQN
;
A
#
# COMPACT_ATOMS: atom_id res chain seq x y z
N MET A 1 46.91 41.73 -39.42
CA MET A 1 46.77 40.96 -40.67
C MET A 1 47.47 39.64 -40.45
N LEU A 2 46.72 38.55 -40.27
CA LEU A 2 47.28 37.20 -40.24
C LEU A 2 47.33 36.72 -41.69
N ASP A 3 48.52 36.36 -42.17
CA ASP A 3 48.74 35.86 -43.53
C ASP A 3 48.09 34.47 -43.66
N ALA A 4 47.08 34.36 -44.54
CA ALA A 4 46.25 33.16 -44.67
C ALA A 4 47.01 31.94 -45.25
N HIS A 5 48.25 32.15 -45.72
CA HIS A 5 49.11 31.12 -46.29
C HIS A 5 50.28 30.70 -45.38
N ALA A 6 50.39 31.26 -44.17
CA ALA A 6 51.43 30.86 -43.23
C ALA A 6 51.23 29.38 -42.79
N PRO A 7 52.31 28.58 -42.70
CA PRO A 7 52.21 27.21 -42.22
C PRO A 7 51.71 27.19 -40.77
N VAL A 8 50.79 26.26 -40.46
CA VAL A 8 50.32 26.05 -39.08
C VAL A 8 51.49 25.52 -38.25
N VAL A 9 51.90 26.27 -37.23
CA VAL A 9 52.98 25.87 -36.30
C VAL A 9 52.36 25.46 -34.97
N LEU A 10 52.71 24.27 -34.50
CA LEU A 10 52.31 23.76 -33.19
C LEU A 10 53.38 24.10 -32.16
N TYR A 11 53.03 24.90 -31.16
CA TYR A 11 53.91 25.19 -30.03
C TYR A 11 53.77 24.11 -28.96
N GLN A 12 54.91 23.62 -28.49
CA GLN A 12 54.99 22.62 -27.43
C GLN A 12 55.89 23.13 -26.33
N LEU A 13 55.45 22.94 -25.09
CA LEU A 13 56.25 23.24 -23.91
C LEU A 13 56.30 21.99 -23.03
N ASN A 14 57.50 21.63 -22.57
CA ASN A 14 57.63 20.59 -21.55
C ASN A 14 57.16 21.17 -20.21
N ILE A 15 56.15 20.54 -19.61
CA ILE A 15 55.52 21.01 -18.39
C ILE A 15 56.49 21.10 -17.20
N LEU A 16 57.58 20.31 -17.22
CA LEU A 16 58.63 20.30 -16.20
C LEU A 16 59.94 20.94 -16.68
N ASP A 17 59.90 21.82 -17.68
CA ASP A 17 61.10 22.52 -18.16
C ASP A 17 61.69 23.43 -17.07
N PRO A 18 62.92 23.18 -16.58
CA PRO A 18 63.53 23.99 -15.53
C PRO A 18 63.85 25.42 -15.98
N THR A 19 63.85 25.70 -17.28
CA THR A 19 64.13 27.04 -17.82
C THR A 19 62.92 27.98 -17.74
N GLN A 20 61.70 27.44 -17.64
CA GLN A 20 60.45 28.20 -17.59
C GLN A 20 59.99 28.42 -16.14
N VAL A 21 60.78 29.15 -15.35
CA VAL A 21 60.52 29.38 -13.92
C VAL A 21 59.16 30.03 -13.66
N GLU A 22 58.72 30.92 -14.55
CA GLU A 22 57.42 31.61 -14.45
C GLU A 22 56.24 30.64 -14.61
N PHE A 23 56.42 29.53 -15.33
CA PHE A 23 55.38 28.53 -15.59
C PHE A 23 55.31 27.45 -14.49
N ALA A 24 56.29 27.37 -13.59
CA ALA A 24 56.41 26.31 -12.59
C ALA A 24 55.16 26.18 -11.69
N PHE A 25 54.53 27.30 -11.33
CA PHE A 25 53.28 27.29 -10.54
C PHE A 25 52.14 26.58 -11.29
N PHE A 26 51.94 26.92 -12.56
CA PHE A 26 50.90 26.32 -13.40
C PHE A 26 51.19 24.84 -13.67
N ALA A 27 52.45 24.49 -13.91
CA ALA A 27 52.89 23.10 -14.06
C ALA A 27 52.50 22.24 -12.85
N TRP A 28 52.77 22.73 -11.63
CA TRP A 28 52.38 22.02 -10.41
C TRP A 28 50.86 21.91 -10.25
N SER A 29 50.10 22.98 -10.54
CA SER A 29 48.63 22.92 -10.51
C SER A 29 48.09 21.88 -11.50
N MET A 30 48.64 21.84 -12.71
CA MET A 30 48.26 20.89 -13.76
C MET A 30 48.59 19.44 -13.38
N LEU A 31 49.72 19.21 -12.69
CA LEU A 31 50.06 17.89 -12.16
C LEU A 31 49.15 17.47 -11.01
N VAL A 32 48.76 18.41 -10.13
CA VAL A 32 47.79 18.15 -9.07
C VAL A 32 46.43 17.77 -9.67
N ASP A 33 45.94 18.52 -10.67
CA ASP A 33 44.72 18.18 -11.41
C ASP A 33 44.79 16.77 -12.02
N TRP A 34 45.95 16.42 -12.61
CA TRP A 34 46.18 15.07 -13.14
C TRP A 34 46.10 14.00 -12.06
N THR A 35 46.66 14.22 -10.87
CA THR A 35 46.55 13.26 -9.75
C THR A 35 45.12 13.09 -9.24
N PHE A 36 44.28 14.12 -9.36
CA PHE A 36 42.86 14.06 -9.00
C PHE A 36 41.97 13.52 -10.15
N GLY A 37 42.54 13.27 -11.33
CA GLY A 37 41.80 12.80 -12.51
C GLY A 37 40.92 13.85 -13.17
N THR A 38 41.13 15.15 -12.87
CA THR A 38 40.46 16.27 -13.55
C THR A 38 41.24 16.74 -14.79
N ARG A 39 42.41 16.15 -15.05
CA ARG A 39 43.13 16.24 -16.32
C ARG A 39 43.66 14.85 -16.66
N GLU A 40 43.76 14.55 -17.95
CA GLU A 40 44.34 13.31 -18.44
C GLU A 40 45.60 13.60 -19.26
N VAL A 41 46.50 12.62 -19.32
CA VAL A 41 47.68 12.66 -20.20
C VAL A 41 47.41 11.70 -21.34
N VAL A 42 47.34 12.22 -22.56
CA VAL A 42 47.02 11.43 -23.76
C VAL A 42 48.22 11.43 -24.69
N SER A 43 48.54 10.26 -25.25
CA SER A 43 49.57 10.13 -26.28
C SER A 43 48.92 9.86 -27.64
N PHE A 44 49.05 10.81 -28.55
CA PHE A 44 48.63 10.67 -29.94
C PHE A 44 49.78 10.05 -30.73
N THR A 45 49.53 8.90 -31.35
CA THR A 45 50.51 8.24 -32.23
C THR A 45 49.98 8.27 -33.66
N GLY A 46 50.80 8.74 -34.59
CA GLY A 46 50.49 8.75 -36.01
C GLY A 46 51.72 8.45 -36.85
N ASP A 47 51.57 8.60 -38.16
CA ASP A 47 52.60 8.23 -39.14
C ASP A 47 53.92 9.02 -38.97
N ALA A 48 53.83 10.24 -38.42
CA ALA A 48 54.95 11.16 -38.23
C ALA A 48 55.53 11.15 -36.80
N GLY A 49 55.12 10.21 -35.94
CA GLY A 49 55.64 10.07 -34.57
C GLY A 49 54.55 10.05 -33.50
N SER A 50 54.97 10.22 -32.24
CA SER A 50 54.07 10.30 -31.10
C SER A 50 54.18 11.65 -30.39
N MET A 51 53.04 12.14 -29.89
CA MET A 51 52.93 13.39 -29.16
C MET A 51 52.14 13.14 -27.88
N THR A 52 52.76 13.39 -26.73
CA THR A 52 52.11 13.29 -25.42
C THR A 52 51.74 14.67 -24.93
N VAL A 53 50.45 14.89 -24.67
CA VAL A 53 49.91 16.17 -24.19
C VAL A 53 49.05 15.97 -22.96
N LEU A 54 49.00 17.00 -22.13
CA LEU A 54 48.03 17.09 -21.06
C LEU A 54 46.74 17.70 -21.62
N THR A 55 45.59 17.12 -21.28
CA THR A 55 44.28 17.65 -21.70
C THR A 55 43.97 18.96 -20.98
N GLU A 56 42.97 19.67 -21.49
CA GLU A 56 42.32 20.73 -20.74
C GLU A 56 41.71 20.19 -19.42
N TYR A 57 41.43 21.09 -18.48
CA TYR A 57 40.73 20.76 -17.25
C TYR A 57 39.35 20.21 -17.60
N LEU A 58 39.09 18.98 -17.19
CA LEU A 58 37.81 18.29 -17.31
C LEU A 58 37.05 18.46 -15.98
N PRO A 59 36.12 19.43 -15.88
CA PRO A 59 35.26 19.51 -14.71
C PRO A 59 34.45 18.22 -14.59
N PRO A 60 34.21 17.72 -13.37
CA PRO A 60 33.29 16.61 -13.15
C PRO A 60 31.93 16.92 -13.80
N LEU A 61 31.40 15.98 -14.57
CA LEU A 61 30.07 16.13 -15.15
C LEU A 61 29.04 16.07 -14.03
N HIS A 62 28.50 17.24 -13.66
CA HIS A 62 27.35 17.33 -12.79
C HIS A 62 26.08 17.16 -13.62
N GLN A 63 25.64 15.92 -13.78
CA GLN A 63 24.34 15.63 -14.39
C GLN A 63 23.29 15.52 -13.28
N PRO A 64 22.37 16.51 -13.15
CA PRO A 64 21.28 16.39 -12.20
C PRO A 64 20.39 15.22 -12.59
N VAL A 65 19.82 14.54 -11.59
CA VAL A 65 18.81 13.51 -11.83
C VAL A 65 17.62 14.19 -12.51
N ASN A 66 17.11 13.59 -13.57
CA ASN A 66 15.89 14.08 -14.20
C ASN A 66 14.71 13.87 -13.23
N ASP A 67 14.19 14.96 -12.66
CA ASP A 67 13.09 14.90 -11.69
C ASP A 67 11.82 14.25 -12.28
N SER A 68 11.62 14.30 -13.60
CA SER A 68 10.49 13.64 -14.26
C SER A 68 10.62 12.11 -14.34
N GLU A 69 11.84 11.58 -14.26
CA GLU A 69 12.12 10.14 -14.18
C GLU A 69 12.13 9.63 -12.73
N ASN A 70 11.90 10.53 -11.76
CA ASN A 70 11.97 10.19 -10.35
C ASN A 70 10.76 9.34 -9.92
N GLN A 71 10.99 8.03 -9.76
CA GLN A 71 10.00 7.05 -9.30
C GLN A 71 9.43 7.31 -7.89
N VAL A 72 9.96 8.32 -7.18
CA VAL A 72 9.49 8.76 -5.85
C VAL A 72 8.02 9.19 -5.86
N HIS A 73 7.48 9.70 -6.97
CA HIS A 73 6.08 10.12 -7.01
C HIS A 73 5.09 8.98 -6.74
N PHE A 74 5.36 7.77 -7.27
CA PHE A 74 4.50 6.62 -7.05
C PHE A 74 4.61 6.08 -5.62
N SER A 75 5.83 5.95 -5.09
CA SER A 75 6.03 5.47 -3.72
C SER A 75 5.46 6.43 -2.68
N LEU A 76 5.55 7.75 -2.93
CA LEU A 76 4.94 8.77 -2.08
C LEU A 76 3.41 8.73 -2.13
N TYR A 77 2.81 8.46 -3.30
CA TYR A 77 1.37 8.26 -3.42
C TYR A 77 0.89 7.02 -2.65
N LEU A 78 1.57 5.88 -2.82
CA LEU A 78 1.25 4.65 -2.09
C LEU A 78 1.38 4.86 -0.57
N ARG A 79 2.47 5.48 -0.13
CA ARG A 79 2.70 5.80 1.29
C ARG A 79 1.63 6.73 1.85
N SER A 80 1.27 7.80 1.13
CA SER A 80 0.21 8.72 1.53
C SER A 80 -1.14 8.01 1.63
N THR A 81 -1.43 7.09 0.71
CA THR A 81 -2.64 6.26 0.77
C THR A 81 -2.65 5.37 2.00
N VAL A 82 -1.53 4.68 2.30
CA VAL A 82 -1.39 3.87 3.51
C VAL A 82 -1.60 4.72 4.77
N PHE A 83 -1.03 5.92 4.85
CA PHE A 83 -1.27 6.82 5.98
C PHE A 83 -2.73 7.23 6.12
N TYR A 84 -3.36 7.66 5.03
CA TYR A 84 -4.78 8.02 5.03
C TYR A 84 -5.65 6.89 5.58
N VAL A 85 -5.49 5.67 5.06
CA VAL A 85 -6.28 4.51 5.51
C VAL A 85 -6.01 4.23 6.99
N THR A 86 -4.76 4.31 7.45
CA THR A 86 -4.43 4.09 8.87
C THR A 86 -5.14 5.11 9.77
N TYR A 87 -5.07 6.41 9.43
CA TYR A 87 -5.75 7.45 10.21
C TYR A 87 -7.26 7.30 10.20
N ALA A 88 -7.85 6.97 9.05
CA ALA A 88 -9.28 6.73 8.92
C ALA A 88 -9.75 5.54 9.77
N MET A 89 -8.98 4.44 9.79
CA MET A 89 -9.27 3.27 10.63
C MET A 89 -9.14 3.58 12.13
N ILE A 90 -8.15 4.38 12.53
CA ILE A 90 -8.00 4.83 13.92
C ILE A 90 -9.21 5.70 14.32
N ALA A 91 -9.63 6.63 13.47
CA ALA A 91 -10.79 7.48 13.71
C ALA A 91 -12.08 6.66 13.82
N LEU A 92 -12.27 5.67 12.94
CA LEU A 92 -13.41 4.76 13.00
C LEU A 92 -13.41 3.91 14.28
N ALA A 93 -12.25 3.38 14.67
CA ALA A 93 -12.12 2.61 15.91
C ALA A 93 -12.43 3.48 17.15
N ALA A 94 -11.95 4.73 17.19
CA ALA A 94 -12.27 5.68 18.25
C ALA A 94 -13.77 5.99 18.31
N LEU A 95 -14.42 6.16 17.15
CA LEU A 95 -15.86 6.37 17.07
C LEU A 95 -16.65 5.16 17.57
N VAL A 96 -16.26 3.95 17.17
CA VAL A 96 -16.84 2.69 17.66
C VAL A 96 -16.73 2.59 19.18
N LEU A 97 -15.55 2.88 19.74
CA LEU A 97 -15.33 2.91 21.19
C LEU A 97 -16.21 3.96 21.90
N LEU A 98 -16.34 5.16 21.32
CA LEU A 98 -17.24 6.19 21.84
C LEU A 98 -18.68 5.68 21.91
N TYR A 99 -19.17 5.03 20.85
CA TYR A 99 -20.52 4.46 20.84
C TYR A 99 -20.69 3.32 21.83
N SER A 100 -19.68 2.48 22.02
CA SER A 100 -19.66 1.44 23.06
C SER A 100 -19.85 2.02 24.46
N ILE A 101 -19.20 3.16 24.75
CA ILE A 101 -19.34 3.89 26.03
C ILE A 101 -20.72 4.54 26.14
N VAL A 102 -21.17 5.25 25.10
CA VAL A 102 -22.48 5.93 25.07
C VAL A 102 -23.63 4.94 25.25
N CYS A 103 -23.51 3.73 24.69
CA CYS A 103 -24.51 2.68 24.82
C CYS A 103 -24.36 1.85 26.10
N ARG A 104 -23.47 2.24 27.03
CA ARG A 104 -23.25 1.58 28.33
C ARG A 104 -23.01 0.06 28.21
N GLY A 105 -22.37 -0.38 27.14
CA GLY A 105 -22.07 -1.80 26.89
C GLY A 105 -23.24 -2.62 26.33
N PHE A 106 -24.41 -2.05 26.04
CA PHE A 106 -25.48 -2.73 25.29
C PHE A 106 -25.13 -2.79 23.79
N ILE A 107 -24.12 -3.59 23.45
CA ILE A 107 -23.58 -3.74 22.08
C ILE A 107 -23.32 -5.22 21.76
N GLU A 108 -23.33 -5.57 20.48
CA GLU A 108 -22.85 -6.89 20.04
C GLU A 108 -21.32 -6.86 19.91
N VAL A 109 -20.62 -7.33 20.94
CA VAL A 109 -19.14 -7.29 21.00
C VAL A 109 -18.51 -8.06 19.83
N LEU A 110 -19.15 -9.15 19.37
CA LEU A 110 -18.65 -9.92 18.24
C LEU A 110 -18.59 -9.11 16.95
N ASN A 111 -19.47 -8.12 16.79
CA ASN A 111 -19.47 -7.27 15.60
C ASN A 111 -18.26 -6.34 15.52
N LEU A 112 -17.55 -6.09 16.63
CA LEU A 112 -16.29 -5.32 16.64
C LEU A 112 -15.21 -5.96 15.79
N PHE A 113 -15.17 -7.29 15.69
CA PHE A 113 -14.19 -8.00 14.87
C PHE A 113 -14.41 -7.78 13.36
N PHE A 114 -15.57 -7.26 12.96
CA PHE A 114 -15.86 -6.90 11.57
C PHE A 114 -15.48 -5.45 11.23
N LEU A 115 -14.72 -4.76 12.09
CA LEU A 115 -14.16 -3.43 11.79
C LEU A 115 -13.36 -3.43 10.48
N GLU A 116 -12.51 -4.43 10.27
CA GLU A 116 -11.72 -4.58 9.03
C GLU A 116 -12.64 -4.87 7.83
N ARG A 117 -13.52 -5.87 7.93
CA ARG A 117 -14.30 -6.35 6.76
C ARG A 117 -15.44 -5.42 6.36
N VAL A 118 -16.17 -4.89 7.34
CA VAL A 118 -17.38 -4.09 7.13
C VAL A 118 -17.07 -2.61 7.30
N GLY A 119 -16.51 -2.24 8.45
CA GLY A 119 -16.22 -0.84 8.79
C GLY A 119 -15.30 -0.17 7.77
N ALA A 120 -14.14 -0.76 7.49
CA ALA A 120 -13.20 -0.20 6.53
C ALA A 120 -13.80 -0.08 5.12
N THR A 121 -14.53 -1.10 4.67
CA THR A 121 -15.12 -1.11 3.33
C THR A 121 -16.14 0.01 3.15
N VAL A 122 -16.93 0.30 4.19
CA VAL A 122 -17.96 1.34 4.18
C VAL A 122 -17.36 2.74 4.33
N TRP A 123 -16.39 2.93 5.22
CA TRP A 123 -15.85 4.26 5.58
C TRP A 123 -14.67 4.72 4.73
N VAL A 124 -13.80 3.79 4.32
CA VAL A 124 -12.59 4.07 3.55
C VAL A 124 -12.83 3.80 2.07
N GLY A 125 -13.55 2.72 1.76
CA GLY A 125 -13.87 2.31 0.40
C GLY A 125 -12.90 1.27 -0.18
N ARG A 126 -13.44 0.38 -1.02
CA ARG A 126 -12.73 -0.77 -1.61
C ARG A 126 -11.47 -0.37 -2.38
N SER A 127 -11.51 0.73 -3.14
CA SER A 127 -10.39 1.14 -4.00
C SER A 127 -9.14 1.55 -3.20
N LEU A 128 -9.32 2.30 -2.11
CA LEU A 128 -8.18 2.73 -1.27
C LEU A 128 -7.63 1.55 -0.46
N LEU A 129 -8.50 0.65 0.00
CA LEU A 129 -8.09 -0.61 0.63
C LEU A 129 -7.35 -1.52 -0.35
N PHE A 130 -7.75 -1.54 -1.62
CA PHE A 130 -7.05 -2.27 -2.67
C PHE A 130 -5.63 -1.72 -2.86
N VAL A 131 -5.46 -0.41 -2.99
CA VAL A 131 -4.15 0.24 -3.09
C VAL A 131 -3.29 -0.05 -1.86
N ARG A 132 -3.87 -0.04 -0.65
CA ARG A 132 -3.16 -0.41 0.57
C ARG A 132 -2.65 -1.85 0.52
N SER A 133 -3.52 -2.79 0.14
CA SER A 133 -3.18 -4.21 0.06
C SER A 133 -2.13 -4.50 -1.02
N ILE A 134 -2.23 -3.87 -2.20
CA ILE A 134 -1.28 -4.06 -3.29
C ILE A 134 0.09 -3.48 -2.95
N THR A 135 0.13 -2.40 -2.14
CA THR A 135 1.38 -1.85 -1.59
C THR A 135 2.05 -2.88 -0.70
N ALA A 136 1.30 -3.56 0.17
CA ALA A 136 1.85 -4.61 1.03
C ALA A 136 2.35 -5.82 0.24
N VAL A 137 1.61 -6.27 -0.77
CA VAL A 137 2.06 -7.32 -1.68
C VAL A 137 3.35 -6.90 -2.40
N GLY A 138 3.42 -5.65 -2.86
CA GLY A 138 4.62 -5.05 -3.44
C GLY A 138 5.81 -5.11 -2.47
N LEU A 139 5.63 -4.64 -1.24
CA LEU A 139 6.66 -4.65 -0.20
C LEU A 139 7.15 -6.08 0.12
N LEU A 140 6.25 -7.06 0.21
CA LEU A 140 6.59 -8.47 0.43
C LEU A 140 7.20 -9.15 -0.81
N SER A 141 7.14 -8.50 -1.97
CA SER A 141 7.73 -8.95 -3.24
C SER A 141 9.04 -8.23 -3.57
N THR A 142 9.46 -7.29 -2.72
CA THR A 142 10.69 -6.52 -2.83
C THR A 142 11.63 -6.80 -1.66
N SER A 143 12.93 -6.80 -1.92
CA SER A 143 13.96 -6.80 -0.88
C SER A 143 14.18 -5.38 -0.33
N LEU A 144 14.57 -5.27 0.94
CA LEU A 144 14.93 -3.99 1.55
C LEU A 144 16.39 -3.66 1.21
N LEU A 145 16.61 -2.52 0.57
CA LEU A 145 17.93 -2.02 0.21
C LEU A 145 18.03 -0.56 0.61
N GLU A 146 19.04 -0.22 1.41
CA GLU A 146 19.30 1.14 1.86
C GLU A 146 20.59 1.65 1.23
N LEU A 147 20.56 2.85 0.64
CA LEU A 147 21.76 3.51 0.13
C LEU A 147 22.43 4.25 1.29
N HIS A 148 23.58 3.76 1.72
CA HIS A 148 24.40 4.41 2.73
C HIS A 148 25.53 5.18 2.04
N THR A 149 25.75 6.44 2.43
CA THR A 149 26.85 7.25 1.92
C THR A 149 27.75 7.72 3.06
N THR A 150 29.06 7.60 2.87
CA THR A 150 30.08 8.16 3.79
C THR A 150 30.53 9.56 3.36
N GLY A 151 29.87 10.15 2.36
CA GLY A 151 30.27 11.42 1.71
C GLY A 151 31.23 11.23 0.55
N PHE A 152 32.00 10.14 0.53
CA PHE A 152 32.97 9.82 -0.53
C PHE A 152 32.65 8.49 -1.25
N ILE A 153 32.01 7.55 -0.55
CA ILE A 153 31.61 6.25 -1.10
C ILE A 153 30.13 6.04 -0.80
N SER A 154 29.41 5.59 -1.81
CA SER A 154 28.01 5.18 -1.70
C SER A 154 27.94 3.66 -1.85
N SER A 155 27.29 3.00 -0.90
CA SER A 155 27.16 1.54 -0.84
C SER A 155 25.75 1.13 -0.48
N PHE A 156 25.28 0.02 -1.04
CA PHE A 156 24.01 -0.58 -0.64
C PHE A 156 24.21 -1.47 0.59
N VAL A 157 23.35 -1.25 1.59
CA VAL A 157 23.25 -2.09 2.78
C VAL A 157 21.92 -2.83 2.74
N VAL A 158 21.94 -4.09 3.16
CA VAL A 158 20.76 -4.98 3.16
C VAL A 158 20.33 -5.16 4.61
N PRO A 159 19.33 -4.41 5.10
CA PRO A 159 18.87 -4.56 6.47
C PRO A 159 17.96 -5.79 6.56
N SER A 160 18.05 -6.53 7.67
CA SER A 160 17.10 -7.60 7.98
C SER A 160 15.85 -7.00 8.64
N PRO A 161 14.67 -7.05 7.99
CA PRO A 161 13.45 -6.55 8.62
C PRO A 161 13.11 -7.45 9.82
N PRO A 162 12.76 -6.88 10.99
CA PRO A 162 12.34 -7.67 12.13
C PRO A 162 11.02 -8.40 11.83
N VAL A 163 10.85 -9.59 12.41
CA VAL A 163 9.73 -10.51 12.12
C VAL A 163 8.36 -9.84 12.26
N TYR A 164 8.17 -8.95 13.24
CA TYR A 164 6.89 -8.26 13.45
C TYR A 164 6.48 -7.37 12.26
N LYS A 165 7.44 -6.79 11.52
CA LYS A 165 7.15 -6.02 10.30
C LYS A 165 6.65 -6.93 9.18
N THR A 166 7.19 -8.13 9.08
CA THR A 166 6.72 -9.16 8.13
C THR A 166 5.33 -9.66 8.49
N LEU A 167 5.05 -9.89 9.77
CA LEU A 167 3.71 -10.26 10.26
C LEU A 167 2.68 -9.17 9.98
N LEU A 168 3.06 -7.91 10.22
CA LEU A 168 2.21 -6.76 9.93
C LEU A 168 1.96 -6.61 8.43
N ALA A 169 3.00 -6.68 7.60
CA ALA A 169 2.86 -6.61 6.14
C ALA A 169 2.00 -7.76 5.59
N ALA A 170 2.12 -8.97 6.15
CA ALA A 170 1.26 -10.09 5.79
C ALA A 170 -0.20 -9.86 6.21
N ASN A 171 -0.45 -9.21 7.35
CA ASN A 171 -1.79 -8.78 7.74
C ASN A 171 -2.33 -7.72 6.76
N GLU A 172 -1.49 -6.82 6.25
CA GLU A 172 -1.94 -5.86 5.23
C GLU A 172 -2.33 -6.53 3.89
N VAL A 173 -1.94 -7.78 3.65
CA VAL A 173 -2.44 -8.55 2.49
C VAL A 173 -3.88 -9.00 2.72
N THR A 174 -4.37 -9.21 3.95
CA THR A 174 -5.74 -9.71 4.19
C THR A 174 -6.83 -8.73 3.73
N TRP A 175 -6.51 -7.45 3.58
CA TRP A 175 -7.40 -6.46 2.96
C TRP A 175 -7.89 -6.89 1.57
N ILE A 176 -7.01 -7.46 0.73
CA ILE A 176 -7.42 -7.93 -0.61
C ILE A 176 -8.36 -9.14 -0.51
N VAL A 177 -8.20 -9.96 0.53
CA VAL A 177 -9.08 -11.09 0.84
C VAL A 177 -10.45 -10.57 1.28
N ALA A 178 -10.50 -9.54 2.13
CA ALA A 178 -11.74 -8.90 2.54
C ALA A 178 -12.50 -8.32 1.33
N ILE A 179 -11.79 -7.62 0.43
CA ILE A 179 -12.38 -7.08 -0.81
C ILE A 179 -12.88 -8.20 -1.72
N ALA A 180 -12.09 -9.26 -1.91
CA ALA A 180 -12.48 -10.40 -2.74
C ALA A 180 -13.74 -11.08 -2.19
N ASN A 181 -13.81 -11.29 -0.86
CA ASN A 181 -14.99 -11.84 -0.20
C ASN A 181 -16.20 -10.92 -0.34
N ASP A 182 -16.01 -9.62 -0.22
CA ASP A 182 -17.08 -8.62 -0.34
C ASP A 182 -17.69 -8.58 -1.75
N LEU A 183 -16.86 -8.61 -2.79
CA LEU A 183 -17.31 -8.70 -4.18
C LEU A 183 -17.97 -10.06 -4.47
N ALA A 184 -17.37 -11.15 -3.99
CA ALA A 184 -17.91 -12.49 -4.15
C ALA A 184 -19.21 -12.70 -3.36
N MET A 185 -19.52 -11.85 -2.37
CA MET A 185 -20.73 -11.94 -1.56
C MET A 185 -22.01 -11.79 -2.39
N LEU A 186 -21.94 -11.11 -3.55
CA LEU A 186 -23.03 -11.04 -4.53
C LEU A 186 -23.47 -12.42 -5.04
N PHE A 187 -22.55 -13.40 -5.06
CA PHE A 187 -22.81 -14.76 -5.54
C PHE A 187 -22.85 -15.78 -4.39
N THR A 188 -22.04 -15.55 -3.35
CA THR A 188 -21.85 -16.50 -2.25
C THR A 188 -22.82 -16.26 -1.09
N HIS A 189 -23.40 -15.07 -0.94
CA HIS A 189 -24.45 -14.72 0.03
C HIS A 189 -24.15 -15.26 1.45
N LYS A 190 -25.05 -16.09 1.99
CA LYS A 190 -24.97 -16.68 3.33
C LYS A 190 -23.77 -17.60 3.54
N TYR A 191 -23.15 -18.09 2.47
CA TYR A 191 -21.96 -18.92 2.58
C TYR A 191 -20.71 -18.11 2.96
N THR A 192 -20.65 -16.80 2.64
CA THR A 192 -19.47 -15.97 2.94
C THR A 192 -19.15 -15.94 4.43
N ALA A 193 -20.17 -15.84 5.29
CA ALA A 193 -20.00 -15.83 6.75
C ALA A 193 -19.37 -17.12 7.28
N ALA A 194 -19.60 -18.26 6.63
CA ALA A 194 -19.07 -19.54 7.10
C ALA A 194 -17.57 -19.74 6.81
N TYR A 195 -17.01 -19.05 5.80
CA TYR A 195 -15.63 -19.26 5.37
C TYR A 195 -14.73 -18.03 5.48
N ALA A 196 -15.28 -16.82 5.60
CA ALA A 196 -14.52 -15.58 5.53
C ALA A 196 -13.35 -15.54 6.52
N ASP A 197 -13.57 -15.93 7.78
CA ASP A 197 -12.55 -15.88 8.85
C ASP A 197 -11.48 -16.95 8.67
N ALA A 198 -11.87 -18.17 8.35
CA ALA A 198 -10.93 -19.23 8.02
C ALA A 198 -10.07 -18.87 6.81
N ASN A 199 -10.66 -18.24 5.77
CA ASN A 199 -9.97 -17.82 4.56
C ASN A 199 -8.93 -16.72 4.84
N SER A 200 -9.30 -15.67 5.58
CA SER A 200 -8.34 -14.62 5.94
C SER A 200 -7.20 -15.16 6.81
N CYS A 201 -7.51 -16.02 7.79
CA CYS A 201 -6.49 -16.66 8.63
C CYS A 201 -5.54 -17.55 7.81
N ALA A 202 -6.09 -18.35 6.87
CA ALA A 202 -5.30 -19.20 6.00
C ALA A 202 -4.38 -18.40 5.06
N VAL A 203 -4.89 -17.34 4.40
CA VAL A 203 -4.07 -16.47 3.54
C VAL A 203 -2.98 -15.78 4.35
N TRP A 204 -3.31 -15.25 5.52
CA TRP A 204 -2.35 -14.62 6.42
C TRP A 204 -1.23 -15.60 6.79
N LEU A 205 -1.59 -16.80 7.26
CA LEU A 205 -0.63 -17.81 7.67
C LEU A 205 0.27 -18.27 6.51
N VAL A 206 -0.30 -18.53 5.33
CA VAL A 206 0.48 -18.88 4.13
C VAL A 206 1.42 -17.75 3.74
N THR A 207 0.95 -16.50 3.77
CA THR A 207 1.77 -15.33 3.43
C THR A 207 2.93 -15.14 4.41
N VAL A 208 2.68 -15.31 5.71
CA VAL A 208 3.71 -15.27 6.76
C VAL A 208 4.74 -16.36 6.55
N VAL A 209 4.30 -17.62 6.44
CA VAL A 209 5.19 -18.77 6.27
C VAL A 209 6.04 -18.60 5.02
N LEU A 210 5.42 -18.24 3.89
CA LEU A 210 6.12 -18.02 2.63
C LEU A 210 7.14 -16.87 2.74
N SER A 211 6.85 -15.81 3.49
CA SER A 211 7.75 -14.64 3.65
C SER A 211 8.89 -14.87 4.62
N LEU A 212 8.72 -15.75 5.61
CA LEU A 212 9.78 -16.11 6.56
C LEU A 212 10.68 -17.24 6.03
N THR A 213 10.14 -18.21 5.31
CA THR A 213 10.90 -19.37 4.80
C THR A 213 11.65 -19.05 3.51
N VAL A 214 11.06 -18.24 2.64
CA VAL A 214 11.63 -17.86 1.35
C VAL A 214 11.56 -16.33 1.21
N PRO A 215 12.43 -15.58 1.92
CA PRO A 215 12.50 -14.13 1.82
C PRO A 215 13.04 -13.70 0.45
N VAL A 216 12.57 -12.54 -0.03
CA VAL A 216 13.05 -11.98 -1.30
C VAL A 216 14.47 -11.46 -1.14
N GLN A 217 15.37 -11.90 -2.03
CA GLN A 217 16.77 -11.45 -2.10
C GLN A 217 16.98 -10.57 -3.33
N HIS A 218 17.78 -9.51 -3.20
CA HIS A 218 18.18 -8.68 -4.35
C HIS A 218 19.14 -9.45 -5.26
N SER A 219 19.19 -9.06 -6.54
CA SER A 219 20.15 -9.58 -7.52
C SER A 219 20.86 -8.43 -8.21
N LEU A 220 22.18 -8.51 -8.35
CA LEU A 220 23.01 -7.54 -9.06
C LEU A 220 23.77 -8.26 -10.18
N ASP A 221 23.42 -7.98 -11.43
CA ASP A 221 24.24 -8.39 -12.59
C ASP A 221 25.20 -7.26 -12.94
N TYR A 222 26.47 -7.42 -12.60
CA TYR A 222 27.50 -6.42 -12.83
C TYR A 222 28.30 -6.77 -14.10
N ARG A 223 28.08 -6.01 -15.17
CA ARG A 223 28.76 -6.17 -16.46
C ARG A 223 28.94 -4.79 -17.11
N PRO A 224 29.98 -4.04 -16.72
CA PRO A 224 30.20 -2.71 -17.27
C PRO A 224 30.45 -2.79 -18.77
N ARG A 225 29.58 -2.15 -19.55
CA ARG A 225 29.73 -1.97 -21.00
C ARG A 225 29.52 -0.51 -21.32
N CYS A 226 30.53 0.11 -21.92
CA CYS A 226 30.43 1.48 -22.41
C CYS A 226 30.44 1.47 -23.93
N SER A 227 29.54 2.22 -24.53
CA SER A 227 29.50 2.47 -25.97
C SER A 227 29.47 3.96 -26.23
N VAL A 228 30.25 4.40 -27.20
CA VAL A 228 30.21 5.78 -27.69
C VAL A 228 28.90 5.94 -28.46
N ALA A 229 27.94 6.69 -27.92
CA ALA A 229 26.66 6.96 -28.59
C ALA A 229 26.83 8.04 -29.66
N GLN A 230 27.64 9.05 -29.35
CA GLN A 230 28.06 10.09 -30.27
C GLN A 230 29.52 10.44 -29.99
N MET A 231 30.37 10.30 -31.00
CA MET A 231 31.79 10.65 -30.92
C MET A 231 31.91 12.10 -30.41
N ASP A 232 32.79 12.33 -29.44
CA ASP A 232 33.05 13.63 -28.78
C ASP A 232 31.92 14.22 -27.93
N PHE A 233 30.71 13.63 -27.91
CA PHE A 233 29.57 14.20 -27.17
C PHE A 233 29.04 13.31 -26.05
N GLN A 234 28.95 11.99 -26.26
CA GLN A 234 28.29 11.12 -25.29
C GLN A 234 28.80 9.68 -25.32
N VAL A 235 29.21 9.20 -24.15
CA VAL A 235 29.42 7.78 -23.86
C VAL A 235 28.31 7.31 -22.94
N VAL A 236 27.63 6.23 -23.33
CA VAL A 236 26.62 5.59 -22.48
C VAL A 236 27.24 4.35 -21.87
N CYS A 237 27.31 4.32 -20.54
CA CYS A 237 27.83 3.19 -19.78
C CYS A 237 26.69 2.48 -19.05
N HIS A 238 26.52 1.19 -19.33
CA HIS A 238 25.67 0.30 -18.56
C HIS A 238 26.53 -0.45 -17.55
N ALA A 239 26.55 -0.01 -16.30
CA ALA A 239 27.38 -0.62 -15.25
C ALA A 239 26.83 -2.00 -14.81
N GLY A 240 25.51 -2.11 -14.66
CA GLY A 240 24.86 -3.33 -14.22
C GLY A 240 23.38 -3.14 -13.96
N THR A 241 22.67 -4.25 -13.76
CA THR A 241 21.23 -4.25 -13.48
C THR A 241 21.00 -4.71 -12.04
N LEU A 242 20.44 -3.82 -11.22
CA LEU A 242 20.03 -4.12 -9.84
C LEU A 242 18.54 -4.45 -9.81
N THR A 243 18.21 -5.69 -9.46
CA THR A 243 16.84 -6.18 -9.32
C THR A 243 16.50 -6.32 -7.84
N ILE A 244 15.53 -5.53 -7.36
CA ILE A 244 15.11 -5.50 -5.95
C ILE A 244 13.81 -6.29 -5.74
N GLY A 245 12.93 -6.32 -6.73
CA GLY A 245 11.62 -6.96 -6.66
C GLY A 245 11.34 -7.92 -7.79
N PHE A 246 10.50 -8.93 -7.51
CA PHE A 246 10.20 -10.01 -8.44
C PHE A 246 8.69 -10.12 -8.71
N ALA A 247 8.30 -9.99 -9.97
CA ALA A 247 6.91 -10.16 -10.40
C ALA A 247 6.39 -11.58 -10.12
N SER A 248 7.25 -12.59 -10.16
CA SER A 248 6.89 -13.97 -9.80
C SER A 248 6.40 -14.08 -8.36
N ARG A 249 7.07 -13.40 -7.42
CA ARG A 249 6.67 -13.38 -6.02
C ARG A 249 5.34 -12.65 -5.82
N PHE A 250 5.18 -11.51 -6.48
CA PHE A 250 3.94 -10.74 -6.48
C PHE A 250 2.76 -11.57 -6.97
N LEU A 251 2.90 -12.21 -8.14
CA LEU A 251 1.88 -13.09 -8.70
C LEU A 251 1.61 -14.30 -7.82
N THR A 252 2.61 -14.86 -7.14
CA THR A 252 2.43 -15.97 -6.19
C THR A 252 1.53 -15.54 -5.02
N LEU A 253 1.76 -14.37 -4.44
CA LEU A 253 0.93 -13.86 -3.34
C LEU A 253 -0.51 -13.58 -3.79
N VAL A 254 -0.71 -13.02 -4.98
CA VAL A 254 -2.04 -12.84 -5.57
C VAL A 254 -2.71 -14.18 -5.85
N ALA A 255 -1.98 -15.16 -6.36
CA ALA A 255 -2.48 -16.51 -6.60
C ALA A 255 -2.90 -17.20 -5.29
N VAL A 256 -2.13 -17.04 -4.20
CA VAL A 256 -2.50 -17.55 -2.87
C VAL A 256 -3.85 -17.00 -2.42
N VAL A 257 -4.08 -15.69 -2.56
CA VAL A 257 -5.38 -15.06 -2.23
C VAL A 257 -6.51 -15.73 -3.01
N VAL A 258 -6.39 -15.81 -4.34
CA VAL A 258 -7.46 -16.31 -5.21
C VAL A 258 -7.72 -17.80 -4.99
N CYS A 259 -6.66 -18.61 -4.95
CA CYS A 259 -6.76 -20.06 -4.77
C CYS A 259 -7.32 -20.42 -3.39
N THR A 260 -6.86 -19.77 -2.32
CA THR A 260 -7.38 -20.04 -0.98
C THR A 260 -8.84 -19.60 -0.85
N ASN A 261 -9.23 -18.46 -1.44
CA ASN A 261 -10.62 -18.02 -1.47
C ASN A 261 -11.54 -19.06 -2.14
N LEU A 262 -11.16 -19.50 -3.35
CA LEU A 262 -11.91 -20.49 -4.11
C LEU A 262 -11.99 -21.83 -3.36
N SER A 263 -10.87 -22.27 -2.77
CA SER A 263 -10.80 -23.53 -2.02
C SER A 263 -11.70 -23.49 -0.78
N CYS A 264 -11.66 -22.40 -0.01
CA CYS A 264 -12.52 -22.20 1.15
C CYS A 264 -14.01 -22.14 0.77
N TYR A 265 -14.33 -21.49 -0.34
CA TYR A 265 -15.70 -21.44 -0.85
C TYR A 265 -16.19 -22.83 -1.28
N VAL A 266 -15.41 -23.57 -2.07
CA VAL A 266 -15.77 -24.92 -2.52
C VAL A 266 -15.91 -25.88 -1.33
N ALA A 267 -14.97 -25.84 -0.37
CA ALA A 267 -15.04 -26.64 0.85
C ALA A 267 -16.32 -26.35 1.65
N THR A 268 -16.71 -25.08 1.75
CA THR A 268 -17.95 -24.66 2.40
C THR A 268 -19.18 -25.16 1.63
N ARG A 269 -19.19 -25.05 0.30
CA ARG A 269 -20.29 -25.56 -0.53
C ARG A 269 -20.46 -27.08 -0.39
N ILE A 270 -19.37 -27.83 -0.29
CA ILE A 270 -19.39 -29.28 -0.05
C ILE A 270 -19.93 -29.57 1.35
N ARG A 271 -19.41 -28.88 2.39
CA ARG A 271 -19.82 -29.07 3.78
C ARG A 271 -21.31 -28.80 4.02
N PHE A 272 -21.86 -27.78 3.36
CA PHE A 272 -23.26 -27.38 3.49
C PHE A 272 -24.16 -27.92 2.36
N LYS A 273 -23.73 -28.95 1.62
CA LYS A 273 -24.53 -29.57 0.55
C LYS A 273 -25.82 -30.23 1.06
N GLY A 274 -25.79 -30.77 2.28
CA GLY A 274 -26.95 -31.44 2.90
C GLY A 274 -27.82 -30.56 3.78
N SER A 275 -27.24 -29.52 4.38
CA SER A 275 -27.94 -28.57 5.25
C SER A 275 -27.40 -27.17 4.95
N PRO A 276 -28.07 -26.35 4.14
CA PRO A 276 -27.59 -25.01 3.84
C PRO A 276 -27.61 -24.13 5.09
N PRO A 277 -26.78 -23.06 5.16
CA PRO A 277 -26.85 -22.09 6.23
C PRO A 277 -28.26 -21.48 6.32
N PRO A 278 -28.71 -21.09 7.53
CA PRO A 278 -30.01 -20.45 7.71
C PRO A 278 -30.10 -19.18 6.86
N ASP A 279 -31.29 -18.91 6.33
CA ASP A 279 -31.55 -17.68 5.59
C ASP A 279 -31.56 -16.47 6.54
N VAL A 280 -31.14 -15.32 6.01
CA VAL A 280 -31.21 -14.05 6.74
C VAL A 280 -32.62 -13.47 6.52
N PRO A 281 -33.48 -13.43 7.55
CA PRO A 281 -34.92 -13.23 7.35
C PRO A 281 -35.33 -11.78 7.06
N PHE A 282 -34.38 -10.83 7.04
CA PHE A 282 -34.66 -9.41 6.85
C PHE A 282 -33.82 -8.80 5.72
N THR A 283 -34.47 -7.88 5.00
CA THR A 283 -33.84 -7.06 3.96
C THR A 283 -34.18 -5.60 4.26
N SER A 284 -33.16 -4.77 4.46
CA SER A 284 -33.33 -3.34 4.72
C SER A 284 -32.36 -2.57 3.84
N ILE A 285 -32.81 -1.46 3.27
CA ILE A 285 -32.01 -0.62 2.37
C ILE A 285 -30.85 0.06 3.09
N PHE A 286 -30.96 0.24 4.41
CA PHE A 286 -29.94 0.85 5.25
C PHE A 286 -28.82 -0.12 5.63
N LEU A 287 -28.97 -1.42 5.34
CA LEU A 287 -28.00 -2.46 5.69
C LEU A 287 -27.03 -2.71 4.54
N TYR A 288 -25.74 -2.50 4.81
CA TYR A 288 -24.66 -2.88 3.91
C TYR A 288 -24.65 -4.40 3.68
N GLY A 289 -24.30 -4.85 2.47
CA GLY A 289 -24.27 -6.28 2.13
C GLY A 289 -23.40 -7.11 3.07
N GLY A 290 -22.21 -6.59 3.42
CA GLY A 290 -21.33 -7.21 4.41
C GLY A 290 -21.95 -7.31 5.80
N ALA A 291 -22.63 -6.25 6.27
CA ALA A 291 -23.33 -6.27 7.55
C ALA A 291 -24.48 -7.29 7.54
N LYS A 292 -25.21 -7.40 6.42
CA LYS A 292 -26.29 -8.38 6.25
C LYS A 292 -25.83 -9.81 6.48
N TYR A 293 -24.70 -10.20 5.90
CA TYR A 293 -24.25 -11.60 5.98
C TYR A 293 -23.27 -11.87 7.13
N LEU A 294 -22.36 -10.93 7.46
CA LEU A 294 -21.28 -11.16 8.42
C LEU A 294 -21.66 -10.86 9.87
N PHE A 295 -22.50 -9.86 10.15
CA PHE A 295 -22.80 -9.51 11.54
C PHE A 295 -23.49 -10.66 12.28
N GLU A 296 -23.18 -10.78 13.57
CA GLU A 296 -23.95 -11.57 14.50
C GLU A 296 -25.24 -10.81 14.85
N LYS A 297 -26.36 -11.55 14.78
CA LYS A 297 -27.71 -10.96 14.79
C LYS A 297 -28.65 -11.72 15.72
N ARG A 298 -28.27 -12.91 16.19
CA ARG A 298 -29.19 -13.85 16.85
C ARG A 298 -29.86 -13.28 18.10
N HIS A 299 -29.15 -12.48 18.89
CA HIS A 299 -29.67 -11.87 20.12
C HIS A 299 -30.35 -10.51 19.91
N TRP A 300 -30.38 -10.02 18.67
CA TRP A 300 -30.83 -8.69 18.29
C TRP A 300 -32.05 -8.72 17.36
N VAL A 301 -32.69 -9.88 17.20
CA VAL A 301 -33.91 -10.04 16.42
C VAL A 301 -35.06 -10.31 17.39
N HIS A 302 -36.10 -9.49 17.32
CA HIS A 302 -37.31 -9.65 18.13
C HIS A 302 -38.54 -9.47 17.22
N ASP A 303 -39.48 -10.41 17.30
CA ASP A 303 -40.71 -10.45 16.50
C ASP A 303 -40.51 -10.16 15.00
N GLY A 304 -39.40 -10.66 14.42
CA GLY A 304 -39.06 -10.53 13.00
C GLY A 304 -38.39 -9.20 12.61
N VAL A 305 -38.19 -8.28 13.55
CA VAL A 305 -37.47 -7.02 13.35
C VAL A 305 -36.04 -7.14 13.89
N TYR A 306 -35.07 -6.70 13.09
CA TYR A 306 -33.67 -6.64 13.52
C TYR A 306 -33.40 -5.29 14.19
N TYR A 307 -33.04 -5.32 15.47
CA TYR A 307 -32.64 -4.16 16.26
C TYR A 307 -31.12 -4.04 16.23
N MET A 308 -30.58 -3.27 15.28
CA MET A 308 -29.15 -3.10 15.14
C MET A 308 -28.60 -2.20 16.25
N ASP A 309 -27.66 -2.70 17.04
CA ASP A 309 -27.01 -1.88 18.06
C ASP A 309 -26.27 -0.69 17.42
N ARG A 310 -26.18 0.42 18.15
CA ARG A 310 -25.68 1.68 17.57
C ARG A 310 -24.19 1.62 17.22
N MET A 311 -23.41 0.74 17.83
CA MET A 311 -22.01 0.52 17.47
C MET A 311 -21.92 -0.24 16.13
N SER A 312 -22.68 -1.32 15.97
CA SER A 312 -22.82 -2.01 14.69
C SER A 312 -23.40 -1.11 13.60
N ALA A 313 -24.27 -0.16 13.96
CA ALA A 313 -24.77 0.87 13.05
C ALA A 313 -23.64 1.75 12.51
N VAL A 314 -22.71 2.18 13.36
CA VAL A 314 -21.50 2.92 12.93
C VAL A 314 -20.66 2.08 11.97
N LEU A 315 -20.40 0.81 12.29
CA LEU A 315 -19.66 -0.08 11.37
C LEU A 315 -20.37 -0.26 10.02
N ASN A 316 -21.70 -0.33 10.05
CA ASN A 316 -22.55 -0.37 8.86
C ASN A 316 -22.59 0.98 8.11
N GLY A 317 -22.07 2.07 8.67
CA GLY A 317 -22.02 3.41 8.05
C GLY A 317 -23.21 4.31 8.36
N VAL A 318 -23.89 4.08 9.48
CA VAL A 318 -25.01 4.89 9.96
C VAL A 318 -24.65 5.51 11.30
N LEU A 319 -24.50 6.83 11.33
CA LEU A 319 -24.32 7.59 12.57
C LEU A 319 -25.67 7.82 13.21
N THR A 320 -25.81 7.52 14.51
CA THR A 320 -27.10 7.64 15.20
C THR A 320 -27.03 8.63 16.35
N LEU A 321 -27.99 9.56 16.42
CA LEU A 321 -28.13 10.55 17.49
C LEU A 321 -29.53 10.47 18.09
N LYS A 322 -29.61 10.18 19.39
CA LYS A 322 -30.89 10.20 20.13
C LYS A 322 -31.13 11.61 20.67
N TRP A 323 -32.21 12.25 20.25
CA TRP A 323 -32.55 13.63 20.61
C TRP A 323 -34.06 13.81 20.76
N HIS A 324 -34.51 14.34 21.90
CA HIS A 324 -35.93 14.69 22.19
C HIS A 324 -36.96 13.61 21.80
N GLY A 325 -36.69 12.34 22.12
CA GLY A 325 -37.63 11.25 21.84
C GLY A 325 -37.59 10.70 20.41
N ALA A 326 -36.67 11.16 19.56
CA ALA A 326 -36.43 10.59 18.24
C ALA A 326 -34.98 10.09 18.11
N LEU A 327 -34.77 9.08 17.26
CA LEU A 327 -33.47 8.59 16.83
C LEU A 327 -33.20 9.09 15.40
N TYR A 328 -32.27 10.03 15.27
CA TYR A 328 -31.80 10.51 13.98
C TYR A 328 -30.67 9.62 13.48
N GLY A 329 -30.74 9.16 12.24
CA GLY A 329 -29.72 8.39 11.57
C GLY A 329 -29.19 9.12 10.35
N PHE A 330 -27.87 9.28 10.24
CA PHE A 330 -27.20 9.75 9.04
C PHE A 330 -26.46 8.58 8.38
N ASP A 331 -26.91 8.18 7.20
CA ASP A 331 -26.29 7.14 6.40
C ASP A 331 -25.21 7.74 5.49
N VAL A 332 -23.94 7.47 5.81
CA VAL A 332 -22.77 7.96 5.06
C VAL A 332 -22.73 7.37 3.64
N LYS A 333 -23.32 6.19 3.44
CA LYS A 333 -23.31 5.50 2.14
C LYS A 333 -24.20 6.21 1.13
N SER A 334 -25.38 6.64 1.56
CA SER A 334 -26.37 7.32 0.71
C SER A 334 -26.38 8.84 0.87
N TRP A 335 -25.62 9.39 1.84
CA TRP A 335 -25.65 10.81 2.25
C TRP A 335 -27.05 11.31 2.61
N ARG A 336 -27.85 10.44 3.24
CA ARG A 336 -29.23 10.75 3.65
C ARG A 336 -29.39 10.73 5.16
N MET A 337 -30.21 11.65 5.66
CA MET A 337 -30.70 11.63 7.03
C MET A 337 -32.10 11.03 7.08
N PHE A 338 -32.38 10.28 8.12
CA PHE A 338 -33.71 9.80 8.47
C PHE A 338 -33.91 9.93 9.98
N HIS A 339 -35.17 9.90 10.43
CA HIS A 339 -35.50 9.87 11.84
C HIS A 339 -36.48 8.73 12.11
N ILE A 340 -36.42 8.19 13.31
CA ILE A 340 -37.33 7.18 13.83
C ILE A 340 -37.85 7.71 15.15
N ASP A 341 -39.15 7.91 15.23
CA ASP A 341 -39.79 8.32 16.48
C ASP A 341 -39.75 7.16 17.48
N LEU A 342 -39.18 7.40 18.66
CA LEU A 342 -39.13 6.40 19.72
C LEU A 342 -40.39 6.58 20.59
N PRO A 343 -41.20 5.53 20.78
CA PRO A 343 -42.38 5.64 21.63
C PRO A 343 -41.97 5.99 23.09
N GLN A 344 -42.69 6.95 23.69
CA GLN A 344 -42.41 7.48 25.05
C GLN A 344 -42.79 6.52 26.19
N ASN A 345 -43.60 5.49 25.89
CA ASN A 345 -44.02 4.45 26.83
C ASN A 345 -43.43 3.10 26.41
N GLU A 346 -43.30 2.15 27.36
CA GLU A 346 -42.76 0.79 27.16
C GLU A 346 -43.01 0.31 25.73
N VAL A 347 -41.92 0.04 25.01
CA VAL A 347 -41.97 -0.29 23.59
C VAL A 347 -42.78 -1.55 23.44
N VAL A 348 -44.03 -1.37 23.03
CA VAL A 348 -44.92 -2.42 22.61
C VAL A 348 -44.62 -2.62 21.12
N ASP A 349 -44.06 -3.77 20.75
CA ASP A 349 -43.93 -4.16 19.33
C ASP A 349 -45.30 -4.07 18.64
N GLY A 350 -45.34 -4.07 17.29
CA GLY A 350 -46.59 -4.02 16.51
C GLY A 350 -47.64 -5.12 16.82
N VAL A 351 -47.36 -6.00 17.80
CA VAL A 351 -48.16 -7.13 18.27
C VAL A 351 -48.51 -7.04 19.77
N GLY A 352 -48.12 -5.99 20.53
CA GLY A 352 -48.54 -5.87 21.94
C GLY A 352 -47.50 -6.29 22.99
N ARG A 353 -46.25 -6.60 22.62
CA ARG A 353 -45.23 -7.18 23.52
C ARG A 353 -44.11 -6.20 23.87
N ALA A 354 -43.66 -6.24 25.13
CA ALA A 354 -42.58 -5.38 25.62
C ALA A 354 -41.22 -5.76 25.03
N VAL A 355 -40.58 -4.83 24.32
CA VAL A 355 -39.23 -5.01 23.76
C VAL A 355 -38.19 -5.06 24.89
N PRO A 356 -37.25 -6.03 24.86
CA PRO A 356 -36.17 -6.12 25.83
C PRO A 356 -35.41 -4.80 26.01
N HIS A 357 -35.07 -4.45 27.27
CA HIS A 357 -34.39 -3.20 27.62
C HIS A 357 -33.12 -2.92 26.78
N MET A 358 -32.38 -3.96 26.40
CA MET A 358 -31.19 -3.87 25.55
C MET A 358 -31.49 -3.33 24.15
N MET A 359 -32.65 -3.68 23.58
CA MET A 359 -33.05 -3.30 22.22
C MET A 359 -33.69 -1.90 22.16
N GLN A 360 -34.12 -1.34 23.30
CA GLN A 360 -34.63 0.04 23.38
C GLN A 360 -33.56 1.12 23.06
N HIS A 361 -32.29 0.72 23.10
CA HIS A 361 -31.15 1.57 22.74
C HIS A 361 -30.64 1.30 21.32
N ALA A 362 -31.24 0.34 20.60
CA ALA A 362 -30.85 -0.04 19.24
C ALA A 362 -31.72 0.64 18.18
N MET A 363 -31.23 0.62 16.95
CA MET A 363 -31.93 1.13 15.78
C MET A 363 -32.78 0.00 15.16
N PRO A 364 -34.12 0.12 15.11
CA PRO A 364 -34.94 -0.87 14.43
C PRO A 364 -34.74 -0.80 12.93
N MET A 365 -34.46 -1.94 12.31
CA MET A 365 -34.27 -2.10 10.87
C MET A 365 -35.54 -2.69 10.28
N PHE A 366 -36.46 -1.82 9.86
CA PHE A 366 -37.68 -2.27 9.19
C PHE A 366 -37.37 -2.88 7.83
N ALA A 367 -38.07 -3.97 7.51
CA ALA A 367 -37.99 -4.62 6.21
C ALA A 367 -38.66 -3.74 5.14
N PHE A 368 -38.09 -3.75 3.93
CA PHE A 368 -38.68 -3.06 2.79
C PHE A 368 -40.05 -3.70 2.47
N GLY A 369 -41.16 -3.00 2.78
CA GLY A 369 -42.53 -3.48 2.55
C GLY A 369 -43.54 -3.20 3.67
N ASN A 370 -43.10 -2.87 4.89
CA ASN A 370 -44.00 -2.56 6.03
C ASN A 370 -44.20 -1.04 6.27
N GLN A 371 -43.86 -0.20 5.29
CA GLN A 371 -44.18 1.23 5.32
C GLN A 371 -45.45 1.48 4.49
N ASN A 372 -46.60 1.08 5.03
CA ASN A 372 -47.91 1.56 4.62
C ASN A 372 -48.72 1.95 5.86
#